data_AF-A0A521PSZ9-F1
#
_entry.id   AF-A0A521PSZ9-F1
#
_cell.length_a   1.000
_cell.length_b   1.000
_cell.length_c   1.000
_cell.angle_alpha   90.00
_cell.angle_beta   90.00
_cell.angle_gamma   90.00
#
_symmetry.space_group_name_H-M   'P 1'
#
loop_
_entity.id
_entity.type
_entity.pdbx_description
1 polymer ?
#
loop_
_entity_poly.entity_id
_entity_poly.type
_entity_poly.pdbx_seq_one_letter_code
_entity_poly.pdbx_strand_id
1 'polypeptide(L)'
;MFQTRQARVVAAASEAGFLAGGRSAIGARVPRHLIDAAKARTGLTSTTEILEYALAKVALEDDFGAALVARKGRAPRDLDLEL
;
A
#
# COMPACT_ATOMS: atom_id res chain seq x y z
N MET A 1 -9.27 -16.86 7.91
CA MET A 1 -9.03 -15.61 8.66
C MET A 1 -8.74 -14.51 7.64
N PHE A 2 -9.62 -13.52 7.48
CA PHE A 2 -9.38 -12.42 6.53
C PHE A 2 -8.33 -11.48 7.12
N GLN A 3 -7.17 -11.40 6.49
CA GLN A 3 -6.09 -10.50 6.91
C GLN A 3 -6.40 -9.06 6.48
N THR A 4 -6.15 -8.09 7.34
CA THR A 4 -6.39 -6.66 7.05
C THR A 4 -5.50 -6.22 5.88
N ARG A 5 -5.95 -5.19 5.12
CA ARG A 5 -5.13 -4.61 4.04
C ARG A 5 -3.76 -4.15 4.55
N GLN A 6 -3.72 -3.58 5.75
CA GLN A 6 -2.49 -3.13 6.39
C GLN A 6 -1.53 -4.30 6.62
N ALA A 7 -1.99 -5.41 7.20
CA ALA A 7 -1.15 -6.58 7.45
C ALA A 7 -0.60 -7.20 6.16
N ARG A 8 -1.38 -7.20 5.06
CA ARG A 8 -0.89 -7.70 3.75
C ARG A 8 0.24 -6.86 3.17
N VAL A 9 0.13 -5.54 3.25
CA VAL A 9 1.19 -4.62 2.77
C VAL A 9 2.45 -4.79 3.60
N VAL A 10 2.33 -4.85 4.93
CA VAL A 10 3.47 -5.05 5.82
C VAL A 10 4.16 -6.40 5.55
N ALA A 11 3.38 -7.47 5.33
CA ALA A 11 3.93 -8.77 4.96
C ALA A 11 4.72 -8.71 3.63
N ALA A 12 4.12 -8.13 2.58
CA ALA A 12 4.79 -7.98 1.29
C ALA A 12 6.08 -7.13 1.38
N ALA A 13 6.07 -6.07 2.19
CA ALA A 13 7.26 -5.24 2.40
C ALA A 13 8.35 -5.97 3.17
N SER A 14 7.95 -6.84 4.11
CA SER A 14 8.87 -7.72 4.81
C SER A 14 9.51 -8.75 3.86
N GLU A 15 8.70 -9.37 3.00
CA GLU A 15 9.17 -10.33 1.98
C GLU A 15 10.11 -9.68 0.96
N ALA A 16 9.85 -8.42 0.58
CA ALA A 16 10.72 -7.62 -0.27
C ALA A 16 12.00 -7.10 0.45
N GLY A 17 12.13 -7.33 1.76
CA GLY A 17 13.30 -6.92 2.54
C GLY A 17 13.31 -5.45 2.98
N PHE A 18 12.24 -4.68 2.73
CA PHE A 18 12.18 -3.25 3.07
C PHE A 18 12.10 -2.97 4.57
N LEU A 19 11.71 -3.97 5.37
CA LEU A 19 11.64 -3.87 6.83
C LEU A 19 12.87 -4.47 7.53
N ALA A 20 13.87 -4.93 6.76
CA ALA A 20 15.11 -5.47 7.30
C ALA A 20 16.18 -4.38 7.50
N GLY A 21 17.09 -4.60 8.45
CA GLY A 21 18.25 -3.73 8.67
C GLY A 21 18.06 -2.68 9.77
N GLY A 22 18.93 -1.67 9.75
CA GLY A 22 19.00 -0.63 10.78
C GLY A 22 17.85 0.38 10.67
N ARG A 23 17.36 0.85 11.82
CA ARG A 23 16.32 1.88 11.89
C ARG A 23 16.92 3.27 11.88
N SER A 24 16.29 4.20 11.15
CA SER A 24 16.62 5.63 11.16
C SER A 24 15.40 6.46 11.58
N ALA A 25 15.63 7.57 12.28
CA ALA A 25 14.56 8.48 12.67
C ALA A 25 14.24 9.46 11.52
N ILE A 26 12.96 9.73 11.30
CA ILE A 26 12.48 10.72 10.32
C ILE A 26 11.76 11.84 11.09
N GLY A 27 12.30 13.05 11.03
CA GLY A 27 11.65 14.25 11.56
C GLY A 27 10.84 14.95 10.47
N ALA A 28 9.51 15.00 10.60
CA ALA A 28 8.64 15.67 9.65
C ALA A 28 7.48 16.39 10.34
N ARG A 29 7.05 17.53 9.77
CA ARG A 29 5.83 18.23 10.17
C ARG A 29 4.69 17.77 9.27
N VAL A 30 3.68 17.15 9.87
CA VAL A 30 2.53 16.59 9.16
C VAL A 30 1.25 17.07 9.85
N PRO A 31 0.17 17.39 9.11
CA PRO A 31 -1.09 17.79 9.72
C PRO A 31 -1.64 16.71 10.65
N ARG A 32 -2.07 17.10 11.87
CA ARG A 32 -2.59 16.14 12.87
C ARG A 32 -3.80 15.36 12.37
N HIS A 33 -4.71 16.03 11.65
CA HIS A 33 -5.90 15.38 11.10
C HIS A 33 -5.58 14.25 10.12
N LEU A 34 -4.45 14.35 9.40
CA LEU A 34 -4.00 13.29 8.50
C LEU A 34 -3.52 12.06 9.28
N ILE A 35 -2.81 12.28 10.38
CA ILE A 35 -2.37 11.21 11.29
C ILE A 35 -3.59 10.53 11.91
N ASP A 36 -4.57 11.29 12.40
CA ASP A 36 -5.78 10.77 13.03
C ASP A 36 -6.62 9.94 12.04
N ALA A 37 -6.78 10.41 10.80
CA ALA A 37 -7.45 9.67 9.73
C ALA A 37 -6.73 8.36 9.38
N ALA A 38 -5.38 8.39 9.34
CA ALA A 38 -4.58 7.19 9.10
C ALA A 38 -4.74 6.16 10.23
N LYS A 39 -4.72 6.59 11.50
CA LYS A 39 -4.99 5.75 12.68
C LYS A 39 -6.37 5.09 12.56
N ALA A 40 -7.40 5.89 12.34
CA ALA A 40 -8.78 5.39 12.23
C ALA A 40 -8.95 4.38 11.08
N ARG A 41 -8.28 4.60 9.94
CA ARG A 41 -8.40 3.72 8.78
C ARG A 41 -7.63 2.41 8.92
N THR A 42 -6.51 2.42 9.63
CA THR A 42 -5.61 1.26 9.73
C THR A 42 -5.80 0.46 11.02
N GLY A 43 -6.38 1.07 12.06
CA GLY A 43 -6.40 0.53 13.41
C GLY A 43 -5.07 0.64 14.14
N LEU A 44 -4.03 1.21 13.51
CA LEU A 44 -2.72 1.43 14.12
C LEU A 44 -2.78 2.59 15.11
N THR A 45 -2.10 2.46 16.23
CA THR A 45 -2.07 3.48 17.29
C THR A 45 -0.73 4.22 17.34
N SER A 46 0.34 3.56 16.89
CA SER A 46 1.69 4.11 16.83
C SER A 46 1.91 4.93 15.56
N THR A 47 2.49 6.12 15.73
CA THR A 47 2.91 6.96 14.60
C THR A 47 4.00 6.27 13.78
N THR A 48 4.89 5.51 14.43
CA THR A 48 5.94 4.73 13.75
C THR A 48 5.34 3.65 12.86
N GLU A 49 4.35 2.90 13.37
CA GLU A 49 3.69 1.85 12.57
C GLU A 49 2.94 2.44 11.37
N ILE A 50 2.31 3.61 11.55
CA ILE A 50 1.66 4.33 10.44
C ILE A 50 2.68 4.74 9.40
N LEU A 51 3.83 5.26 9.83
CA LEU A 51 4.87 5.70 8.92
C LEU A 51 5.49 4.51 8.18
N GLU A 52 5.78 3.40 8.87
CA GLU A 52 6.26 2.17 8.24
C GLU A 52 5.26 1.62 7.24
N TYR A 53 3.97 1.55 7.58
CA TYR A 53 2.94 1.13 6.65
C TYR A 53 2.81 2.07 5.43
N ALA A 54 2.87 3.39 5.65
CA ALA A 54 2.79 4.37 4.58
C ALA A 54 3.99 4.26 3.62
N LEU A 55 5.21 4.15 4.16
CA LEU A 55 6.42 3.96 3.37
C LEU A 55 6.43 2.60 2.66
N ALA A 56 5.99 1.53 3.32
CA ALA A 56 5.82 0.23 2.71
C ALA A 56 4.87 0.28 1.51
N LYS A 57 3.74 1.00 1.62
CA LYS A 57 2.84 1.20 0.48
C LYS A 57 3.53 1.87 -0.69
N VAL A 58 4.31 2.93 -0.44
CA VAL A 58 5.00 3.68 -1.49
C VAL A 58 6.14 2.85 -2.11
N ALA A 59 6.89 2.10 -1.30
CA ALA A 59 7.98 1.26 -1.78
C ALA A 59 7.48 0.04 -2.59
N LEU A 60 6.28 -0.46 -2.27
CA LEU A 60 5.63 -1.58 -2.98
C LEU A 60 4.76 -1.13 -4.14
N GLU A 61 4.52 0.17 -4.32
CA GLU A 61 3.74 0.66 -5.46
C GLU A 61 4.45 0.20 -6.74
N ASP A 62 3.76 -0.64 -7.51
CA ASP A 62 4.20 -1.06 -8.83
C ASP A 62 3.70 -0.05 -9.87
N ASP A 63 4.26 -0.12 -11.07
CA ASP A 63 3.79 0.66 -12.21
C ASP A 63 2.42 0.17 -12.72
N PHE A 64 1.62 -0.55 -11.92
CA PHE A 64 0.36 -1.16 -12.35
C PHE A 64 -0.59 -0.14 -12.96
N GLY A 65 -0.68 1.08 -12.43
CA GLY A 65 -1.52 2.14 -13.01
C GLY A 65 -1.10 2.45 -14.45
N ALA A 66 0.18 2.70 -14.68
CA ALA A 66 0.73 2.98 -16.00
C ALA A 66 0.64 1.75 -16.92
N ALA A 67 0.97 0.56 -16.41
CA ALA A 67 0.94 -0.70 -17.15
C ALA A 67 -0.49 -1.12 -17.53
N LEU A 68 -1.48 -0.91 -16.66
CA LEU A 68 -2.90 -1.17 -16.92
C LEU A 68 -3.44 -0.21 -17.98
N VAL A 69 -3.09 1.07 -17.90
CA VAL A 69 -3.46 2.06 -18.92
C VAL A 69 -2.81 1.74 -20.26
N ALA A 70 -1.53 1.38 -20.28
CA ALA A 70 -0.82 0.96 -21.49
C ALA A 70 -1.44 -0.31 -22.11
N ARG A 71 -1.96 -1.22 -21.27
CA ARG A 71 -2.66 -2.44 -21.66
C ARG A 71 -4.17 -2.26 -21.81
N LYS A 72 -4.69 -1.02 -21.90
CA LYS A 72 -6.11 -0.75 -22.16
C LYS A 72 -6.49 -1.18 -23.58
N GLY A 73 -6.60 -2.48 -23.80
CA GLY A 73 -7.26 -3.08 -24.94
C GLY A 73 -8.77 -2.87 -24.82
N ARG A 74 -9.44 -2.72 -25.96
CA ARG A 74 -10.91 -2.82 -26.02
C ARG A 74 -11.26 -4.29 -26.16
N ALA A 75 -12.20 -4.78 -25.36
CA ALA A 75 -12.82 -6.07 -25.63
C ALA A 75 -13.50 -6.01 -27.02
N PRO A 76 -13.31 -7.02 -27.89
CA PRO A 76 -14.06 -7.13 -29.13
C PRO A 76 -15.56 -7.11 -28.84
N ARG A 77 -16.35 -6.48 -29.74
CA ARG A 77 -17.81 -6.37 -29.55
C ARG A 77 -18.52 -7.72 -29.64
N ASP A 78 -17.86 -8.68 -30.27
CA ASP A 78 -18.27 -10.05 -30.52
C ASP A 78 -17.67 -11.04 -29.50
N LEU A 79 -17.09 -10.54 -28.41
CA LEU A 79 -16.62 -11.40 -27.32
C LEU A 79 -17.82 -12.06 -26.64
N ASP A 80 -17.98 -13.36 -26.87
CA ASP A 80 -18.99 -14.17 -26.19
C ASP A 80 -18.57 -14.39 -24.73
N LEU A 81 -19.42 -13.95 -23.80
CA LEU A 81 -19.17 -13.98 -22.35
C LEU A 81 -19.96 -15.09 -21.65
N GLU A 82 -20.74 -15.88 -22.40
CA GLU A 82 -21.48 -17.00 -21.84
C GLU A 82 -20.76 -18.31 -22.16
N LEU A 83 -20.10 -18.86 -21.13
CA LEU A 83 -19.57 -20.23 -21.08
C LEU A 83 -20.45 -21.11 -20.20
#